data_AF-A0A354GFG6-F1
#
_entry.id   AF-A0A354GFG6-F1
#
_cell.length_a   1.000
_cell.length_b   1.000
_cell.length_c   1.000
_cell.angle_alpha   90.00
_cell.angle_beta   90.00
_cell.angle_gamma   90.00
#
_symmetry.space_group_name_H-M   'P 1'
#
loop_
_entity.id
_entity.type
_entity.pdbx_description
1 polymer ?
#
loop_
_entity_poly.entity_id
_entity_poly.type
_entity_poly.pdbx_seq_one_letter_code
_entity_poly.pdbx_strand_id
1 'polypeptide(L)'
;MIIYTCITNGYDEIPDHYYDSDVQYVCFTDGTVEKKGPWEFRDILVDNKCPRRLSAHPKINPHLYFPIGSKTTWIDGCYRMTEKFVERSKQNLDNYNFTIMRHPDKFSYMDEVLEGFMASMNTWEDQILITKTIKDLGYNFKKYISPVLGSMWRVVTEDLIEFDDLWWKYSLIGPNRDQISFDTARQLTSMKMNILEYGWFAKKGFRQPGSMGMLFGSTGKVGRRKLHPQAGHDKQYLERDKFLLELRKLTGLHPHIYARHNHMPFVNMNVINPRYPLS
;
A
#
# COMPACT_ATOMS: atom_id res chain seq x y z
N MET A 1 -15.75 -15.81 -0.18
CA MET A 1 -14.83 -14.63 -0.22
C MET A 1 -13.41 -15.16 -0.31
N ILE A 2 -12.52 -14.45 -1.00
CA ILE A 2 -11.10 -14.81 -1.10
C ILE A 2 -10.28 -13.79 -0.32
N ILE A 3 -9.46 -14.22 0.63
CA ILE A 3 -8.43 -13.38 1.23
C ILE A 3 -7.08 -13.83 0.68
N TYR A 4 -6.29 -12.87 0.18
CA TYR A 4 -5.03 -13.19 -0.48
C TYR A 4 -3.91 -12.23 -0.13
N THR A 5 -2.69 -12.75 -0.24
CA THR A 5 -1.44 -12.03 -0.03
C THR A 5 -0.39 -12.48 -1.05
N CYS A 6 0.75 -11.79 -1.09
CA CYS A 6 1.90 -12.22 -1.88
C CYS A 6 3.20 -12.01 -1.11
N ILE A 7 3.96 -13.08 -0.91
CA ILE A 7 5.21 -13.08 -0.17
C ILE A 7 6.35 -13.54 -1.08
N THR A 8 7.31 -12.64 -1.27
CA THR A 8 8.50 -12.83 -2.10
C THR A 8 9.76 -12.48 -1.31
N ASN A 9 10.90 -13.04 -1.70
CA ASN A 9 12.21 -12.81 -1.08
C ASN A 9 12.22 -13.01 0.45
N GLY A 10 11.37 -13.89 1.00
CA GLY A 10 11.21 -14.09 2.44
C GLY A 10 11.01 -12.77 3.20
N TYR A 11 10.36 -11.79 2.57
CA TYR A 11 10.22 -10.44 3.10
C TYR A 11 9.33 -10.40 4.34
N ASP A 12 8.27 -11.21 4.27
CA ASP A 12 7.35 -11.52 5.34
C ASP A 12 7.32 -13.03 5.55
N GLU A 13 6.82 -13.46 6.69
CA GLU A 13 6.32 -14.80 6.94
C GLU A 13 4.81 -14.74 7.19
N ILE A 14 4.13 -15.88 7.11
CA ILE A 14 2.72 -15.99 7.45
C ILE A 14 2.58 -15.92 8.99
N PRO A 15 1.84 -14.98 9.57
CA PRO A 15 1.51 -15.00 11.00
C PRO A 15 0.50 -16.09 11.37
N ASP A 16 0.34 -16.36 12.66
CA ASP A 16 -0.73 -17.24 13.13
C ASP A 16 -2.07 -16.49 13.09
N HIS A 17 -2.83 -16.73 12.01
CA HIS A 17 -4.11 -16.06 11.76
C HIS A 17 -5.30 -16.75 12.43
N TYR A 18 -6.38 -15.98 12.58
CA TYR A 18 -7.71 -16.56 12.57
C TYR A 18 -8.10 -17.00 11.15
N TYR A 19 -8.65 -18.20 11.01
CA TYR A 19 -9.15 -18.75 9.75
C TYR A 19 -10.63 -19.08 9.86
N ASP A 20 -11.40 -18.60 8.90
CA ASP A 20 -12.84 -18.82 8.75
C ASP A 20 -13.07 -19.89 7.68
N SER A 21 -13.90 -20.89 7.95
CA SER A 21 -14.11 -22.03 7.05
C SER A 21 -14.75 -21.65 5.72
N ASP A 22 -15.43 -20.51 5.64
CA ASP A 22 -16.14 -20.06 4.43
C ASP A 22 -15.26 -19.13 3.56
N VAL A 23 -13.99 -19.00 3.91
CA VAL A 23 -13.02 -18.14 3.24
C VAL A 23 -11.96 -18.97 2.55
N GLN A 24 -11.72 -18.69 1.28
CA GLN A 24 -10.56 -19.21 0.56
C GLN A 24 -9.35 -18.31 0.84
N TYR A 25 -8.23 -18.92 1.18
CA TYR A 25 -6.97 -18.24 1.47
C TYR A 25 -5.95 -18.53 0.38
N VAL A 26 -5.41 -17.49 -0.27
CA VAL A 26 -4.45 -17.65 -1.38
C VAL A 26 -3.16 -16.87 -1.11
N CYS A 27 -2.02 -17.55 -1.16
CA CYS A 27 -0.70 -16.93 -1.02
C CYS A 27 0.06 -17.08 -2.34
N PHE A 28 0.30 -15.95 -3.01
CA PHE A 28 1.22 -15.92 -4.14
C PHE A 28 2.66 -15.87 -3.64
N THR A 29 3.58 -16.62 -4.26
CA THR A 29 4.96 -16.66 -3.78
C THR A 29 5.97 -17.03 -4.87
N ASP A 30 7.23 -16.66 -4.62
CA ASP A 30 8.42 -17.11 -5.36
C ASP A 30 9.08 -18.34 -4.71
N GLY A 31 8.40 -18.99 -3.76
CA GLY A 31 8.87 -20.18 -3.05
C GLY A 31 9.76 -19.90 -1.83
N THR A 32 9.93 -18.63 -1.46
CA THR A 32 10.78 -18.23 -0.32
C THR A 32 10.07 -18.19 1.04
N VAL A 33 8.76 -18.46 1.07
CA VAL A 33 7.96 -18.47 2.30
C VAL A 33 7.71 -19.90 2.78
N GLU A 34 7.74 -20.11 4.10
CA GLU A 34 7.29 -21.35 4.70
C GLU A 34 5.77 -21.53 4.48
N LYS A 35 5.38 -22.71 3.99
CA LYS A 35 3.97 -23.04 3.76
C LYS A 35 3.31 -23.51 5.04
N LYS A 36 2.38 -22.72 5.59
CA LYS A 36 1.59 -23.11 6.77
C LYS A 36 0.15 -22.59 6.71
N GLY A 37 -0.74 -23.20 7.48
CA GLY A 37 -2.17 -22.88 7.52
C GLY A 37 -2.95 -23.39 6.30
N PRO A 38 -4.23 -23.00 6.15
CA PRO A 38 -5.11 -23.43 5.06
C PRO A 38 -4.85 -22.67 3.74
N TRP A 39 -3.68 -22.05 3.58
CA TRP A 39 -3.37 -21.25 2.39
C TRP A 39 -3.13 -22.13 1.17
N GLU A 40 -3.78 -21.79 0.07
CA GLU A 40 -3.45 -22.28 -1.25
C GLU A 40 -2.27 -21.46 -1.81
N PHE A 41 -1.14 -22.12 -2.05
CA PHE A 41 0.06 -21.46 -2.58
C PHE A 41 0.06 -21.50 -4.11
N ARG A 42 0.18 -20.34 -4.75
CA ARG A 42 0.16 -20.18 -6.20
C ARG A 42 1.38 -19.42 -6.72
N ASP A 43 1.72 -19.68 -7.97
CA ASP A 43 2.77 -18.95 -8.68
C ASP A 43 2.32 -17.54 -9.06
N ILE A 44 3.30 -16.66 -9.25
CA ILE A 44 3.10 -15.29 -9.71
C ILE A 44 3.18 -15.27 -11.25
N LEU A 45 2.19 -14.68 -11.91
CA LEU A 45 2.04 -14.73 -13.38
C LEU A 45 2.96 -13.77 -14.16
N VAL A 46 3.88 -13.08 -13.47
CA VAL A 46 4.83 -12.16 -14.10
C VAL A 46 6.25 -12.55 -13.73
N ASP A 47 7.16 -12.48 -14.70
CA ASP A 47 8.59 -12.57 -14.45
C ASP A 47 9.15 -11.16 -14.19
N ASN A 48 9.71 -10.95 -12.99
CA ASN A 48 10.33 -9.69 -12.60
C ASN A 48 11.45 -9.93 -11.60
N LYS A 49 12.63 -9.37 -11.84
CA LYS A 49 13.77 -9.50 -10.92
C LYS A 49 13.58 -8.74 -9.60
N CYS A 50 12.68 -7.75 -9.56
CA CYS A 50 12.39 -7.01 -8.35
C CYS A 50 11.31 -7.74 -7.53
N PRO A 51 11.65 -8.34 -6.37
CA PRO A 51 10.69 -9.10 -5.57
C PRO A 51 9.50 -8.26 -5.11
N ARG A 52 9.72 -6.95 -4.90
CA ARG A 52 8.64 -6.02 -4.59
C ARG A 52 7.64 -5.88 -5.74
N ARG A 53 8.11 -5.83 -6.98
CA ARG A 53 7.23 -5.78 -8.17
C ARG A 53 6.52 -7.11 -8.40
N LEU A 54 7.21 -8.24 -8.13
CA LEU A 54 6.56 -9.55 -8.08
C LEU A 54 5.40 -9.58 -7.08
N SER A 55 5.61 -9.07 -5.85
CA SER A 55 4.57 -9.01 -4.81
C SER A 55 3.44 -8.05 -5.17
N ALA A 56 3.77 -6.90 -5.74
CA ALA A 56 2.78 -5.90 -6.15
C ALA A 56 1.88 -6.37 -7.30
N HIS A 57 2.33 -7.29 -8.15
CA HIS A 57 1.55 -7.71 -9.32
C HIS A 57 0.18 -8.36 -8.99
N PRO A 58 0.09 -9.42 -8.16
CA PRO A 58 -1.22 -9.95 -7.75
C PRO A 58 -2.03 -8.97 -6.90
N LYS A 59 -1.37 -8.11 -6.11
CA LYS A 59 -2.03 -7.02 -5.38
C LYS A 59 -2.72 -6.06 -6.33
N ILE A 60 -2.03 -5.59 -7.36
CA ILE A 60 -2.52 -4.54 -8.22
C ILE A 60 -3.49 -5.11 -9.25
N ASN A 61 -3.27 -6.33 -9.75
CA ASN A 61 -4.02 -6.92 -10.84
C ASN A 61 -4.84 -8.16 -10.43
N PRO A 62 -5.74 -8.11 -9.43
CA PRO A 62 -6.53 -9.29 -9.03
C PRO A 62 -7.33 -9.90 -10.18
N HIS A 63 -7.73 -9.11 -11.17
CA HIS A 63 -8.47 -9.58 -12.35
C HIS A 63 -7.69 -10.58 -13.21
N LEU A 64 -6.35 -10.64 -13.08
CA LEU A 64 -5.52 -11.66 -13.73
C LEU A 64 -5.45 -12.98 -12.95
N TYR A 65 -5.82 -12.96 -11.67
CA TYR A 65 -5.65 -14.09 -10.75
C TYR A 65 -6.98 -14.72 -10.30
N PHE A 66 -8.07 -13.97 -10.45
CA PHE A 66 -9.40 -14.37 -10.01
C PHE A 66 -10.43 -13.99 -11.08
N PRO A 67 -11.46 -14.84 -11.31
CA PRO A 67 -12.48 -14.57 -12.31
C PRO A 67 -13.33 -13.34 -11.96
N ILE A 68 -13.92 -12.72 -12.98
CA ILE A 68 -14.93 -11.66 -12.81
C ILE A 68 -16.02 -12.13 -11.85
N GLY A 69 -16.46 -11.25 -10.95
CA GLY A 69 -17.40 -11.51 -9.86
C GLY A 69 -16.75 -11.95 -8.55
N SER A 70 -15.46 -12.23 -8.53
CA SER A 70 -14.76 -12.65 -7.31
C SER A 70 -14.75 -11.55 -6.24
N LYS A 71 -15.21 -11.87 -5.03
CA LYS A 71 -15.08 -11.02 -3.83
C LYS A 71 -13.72 -11.26 -3.17
N THR A 72 -12.80 -10.32 -3.34
CA THR A 72 -11.38 -10.46 -2.93
C THR A 72 -10.99 -9.43 -1.86
N THR A 73 -10.13 -9.85 -0.93
CA THR A 73 -9.51 -9.00 0.08
C THR A 73 -8.00 -9.16 0.00
N TRP A 74 -7.29 -8.10 -0.36
CA TRP A 74 -5.84 -8.05 -0.24
C TRP A 74 -5.45 -7.75 1.21
N ILE A 75 -4.40 -8.41 1.72
CA ILE A 75 -3.72 -8.04 2.95
C ILE A 75 -2.20 -8.23 2.79
N ASP A 76 -1.39 -7.25 3.22
CA ASP A 76 0.07 -7.42 3.23
C ASP A 76 0.47 -8.58 4.17
N GLY A 77 1.41 -9.43 3.76
CA GLY A 77 1.73 -10.70 4.42
C GLY A 77 2.14 -10.56 5.89
N CYS A 78 2.80 -9.46 6.26
CA CYS A 78 3.22 -9.20 7.64
C CYS A 78 2.10 -9.03 8.67
N TYR A 79 0.83 -8.85 8.27
CA TYR A 79 -0.26 -8.51 9.17
C TYR A 79 -1.04 -9.73 9.66
N ARG A 80 -1.31 -9.82 10.96
CA ARG A 80 -2.12 -10.91 11.54
C ARG A 80 -3.63 -10.61 11.50
N MET A 81 -4.37 -11.37 10.70
CA MET A 81 -5.84 -11.33 10.67
C MET A 81 -6.46 -11.77 12.00
N THR A 82 -7.53 -11.07 12.38
CA THR A 82 -8.41 -11.40 13.50
C THR A 82 -9.79 -11.83 12.96
N GLU A 83 -10.59 -12.49 13.79
CA GLU A 83 -11.99 -12.80 13.47
C GLU A 83 -12.76 -11.56 13.03
N LYS A 84 -12.66 -10.48 13.81
CA LYS A 84 -13.28 -9.19 13.50
C LYS A 84 -12.83 -8.62 12.15
N PHE A 85 -11.58 -8.81 11.73
CA PHE A 85 -11.13 -8.39 10.41
C PHE A 85 -11.85 -9.18 9.31
N VAL A 86 -11.99 -10.49 9.46
CA VAL A 86 -12.67 -11.35 8.49
C VAL A 86 -14.15 -10.97 8.37
N GLU A 87 -14.85 -10.80 9.50
CA GLU A 87 -16.25 -10.36 9.52
C GLU A 87 -16.45 -9.00 8.84
N ARG A 88 -15.58 -8.02 9.15
CA ARG A 88 -15.64 -6.69 8.55
C ARG A 88 -15.29 -6.71 7.06
N SER A 89 -14.44 -7.64 6.63
CA SER A 89 -14.13 -7.84 5.22
C SER A 89 -15.35 -8.35 4.45
N LYS A 90 -16.08 -9.33 5.00
CA LYS A 90 -17.36 -9.80 4.45
C LYS A 90 -18.35 -8.64 4.32
N GLN A 91 -18.54 -7.87 5.38
CA GLN A 91 -19.44 -6.70 5.39
C GLN A 91 -19.06 -5.64 4.34
N ASN A 92 -17.78 -5.31 4.18
CA ASN A 92 -17.34 -4.34 3.17
C ASN A 92 -17.70 -4.83 1.75
N LEU A 93 -17.46 -6.10 1.46
CA LEU A 93 -17.70 -6.71 0.14
C LEU A 93 -19.18 -6.99 -0.15
N ASP A 94 -20.04 -6.97 0.86
CA ASP A 94 -21.49 -7.05 0.68
C ASP A 94 -22.12 -5.68 0.38
N ASN A 95 -21.47 -4.59 0.79
CA ASN A 95 -22.01 -3.23 0.65
C ASN A 95 -21.32 -2.41 -0.46
N TYR A 96 -20.09 -2.75 -0.84
CA TYR A 96 -19.28 -1.95 -1.77
C TYR A 96 -18.43 -2.84 -2.68
N ASN A 97 -18.32 -2.47 -3.96
CA ASN A 97 -17.43 -3.15 -4.90
C ASN A 97 -15.96 -2.84 -4.67
N PHE A 98 -15.63 -1.67 -4.11
CA PHE A 98 -14.26 -1.27 -3.84
C PHE A 98 -14.21 -0.47 -2.55
N THR A 99 -13.48 -0.97 -1.55
CA THR A 99 -13.18 -0.28 -0.30
C THR A 99 -11.67 -0.19 -0.08
N ILE A 100 -11.22 0.96 0.40
CA ILE A 100 -9.86 1.18 0.92
C ILE A 100 -9.93 1.82 2.30
N MET A 101 -8.78 1.97 2.96
CA MET A 101 -8.65 2.81 4.15
C MET A 101 -7.91 4.09 3.81
N ARG A 102 -8.22 5.17 4.53
CA ARG A 102 -7.46 6.43 4.47
C ARG A 102 -6.30 6.39 5.46
N HIS A 103 -5.17 6.97 5.09
CA HIS A 103 -4.05 7.17 6.00
C HIS A 103 -4.51 8.05 7.19
N PRO A 104 -4.20 7.69 8.44
CA PRO A 104 -4.64 8.42 9.63
C PRO A 104 -4.28 9.90 9.62
N ASP A 105 -3.11 10.23 9.10
CA ASP A 105 -2.60 11.60 9.04
C ASP A 105 -3.19 12.41 7.87
N LYS A 106 -3.97 11.77 6.97
CA LYS A 106 -4.61 12.42 5.81
C LYS A 106 -3.63 13.29 5.03
N PHE A 107 -2.55 12.65 4.57
CA PHE A 107 -1.48 13.30 3.84
C PHE A 107 -2.00 14.05 2.62
N SER A 108 -1.38 15.20 2.36
CA SER A 108 -1.44 15.76 1.02
C SER A 108 -0.52 14.96 0.09
N TYR A 109 -0.56 15.28 -1.22
CA TYR A 109 0.42 14.77 -2.15
C TYR A 109 1.88 15.06 -1.72
N MET A 110 2.17 16.27 -1.22
CA MET A 110 3.53 16.61 -0.77
C MET A 110 3.95 15.80 0.45
N ASP A 111 3.05 15.54 1.39
CA ASP A 111 3.35 14.71 2.56
C ASP A 111 3.60 13.25 2.16
N GLU A 112 2.82 12.69 1.22
CA GLU A 112 3.04 11.34 0.69
C GLU A 112 4.42 11.19 0.06
N VAL A 113 4.80 12.14 -0.81
CA VAL A 113 6.10 12.14 -1.47
C VAL A 113 7.22 12.27 -0.43
N LEU A 114 7.07 13.18 0.55
CA LEU A 114 8.08 13.40 1.60
C LEU A 114 8.28 12.18 2.50
N GLU A 115 7.23 11.47 2.90
CA GLU A 115 7.38 10.29 3.76
C GLU A 115 8.29 9.25 3.08
N GLY A 116 8.06 8.99 1.79
CA GLY A 116 8.86 8.05 1.00
C GLY A 116 10.25 8.56 0.63
N PHE A 117 10.41 9.86 0.33
CA PHE A 117 11.69 10.46 -0.04
C PHE A 117 12.62 10.60 1.17
N MET A 118 12.13 11.18 2.27
CA MET A 118 12.97 11.43 3.45
C MET A 118 13.42 10.14 4.13
N ALA A 119 12.61 9.07 4.04
CA ALA A 119 12.95 7.77 4.58
C ALA A 119 13.77 6.89 3.64
N SER A 120 14.39 7.47 2.60
CA SER A 120 15.26 6.81 1.60
C SER A 120 14.59 5.71 0.78
N MET A 121 13.27 5.58 0.86
CA MET A 121 12.55 4.56 0.12
C MET A 121 12.50 4.93 -1.36
N ASN A 122 12.38 6.20 -1.74
CA ASN A 122 12.37 6.61 -3.14
C ASN A 122 13.53 7.55 -3.42
N THR A 123 14.10 7.48 -4.62
CA THR A 123 15.12 8.45 -5.05
C THR A 123 14.49 9.80 -5.38
N TRP A 124 15.32 10.83 -5.54
CA TRP A 124 14.89 12.13 -6.05
C TRP A 124 14.30 11.98 -7.45
N GLU A 125 15.02 11.27 -8.32
CA GLU A 125 14.70 11.07 -9.73
C GLU A 125 13.36 10.37 -9.90
N ASP A 126 13.10 9.31 -9.12
CA ASP A 126 11.84 8.57 -9.18
C ASP A 126 10.65 9.47 -8.84
N GLN A 127 10.76 10.24 -7.76
CA GLN A 127 9.68 11.10 -7.30
C GLN A 127 9.42 12.25 -8.27
N ILE A 128 10.46 12.85 -8.83
CA ILE A 128 10.32 13.88 -9.85
C ILE A 128 9.73 13.30 -11.14
N LEU A 129 10.14 12.10 -11.54
CA LEU A 129 9.64 11.43 -12.73
C LEU A 129 8.15 11.11 -12.62
N ILE A 130 7.70 10.47 -11.53
CA ILE A 130 6.26 10.21 -11.34
C ILE A 130 5.47 11.51 -11.23
N THR A 131 5.97 12.51 -10.49
CA THR A 131 5.29 13.81 -10.34
C THR A 131 5.09 14.50 -11.69
N LYS A 132 6.13 14.54 -12.54
CA LYS A 132 6.04 15.09 -13.91
C LYS A 132 5.08 14.28 -14.77
N THR A 133 5.21 12.96 -14.75
CA THR A 133 4.36 12.06 -15.55
C THR A 133 2.88 12.30 -15.23
N ILE A 134 2.49 12.31 -13.96
CA ILE A 134 1.08 12.47 -13.60
C ILE A 134 0.57 13.90 -13.81
N LYS A 135 1.44 14.91 -13.68
CA LYS A 135 1.11 16.29 -14.05
C LYS A 135 0.70 16.38 -15.52
N ASP A 136 1.47 15.77 -16.41
CA ASP A 136 1.23 15.81 -17.86
C ASP A 136 -0.05 15.05 -18.26
N LEU A 137 -0.50 14.11 -17.42
CA LEU A 137 -1.78 13.42 -17.53
C LEU A 137 -2.97 14.24 -16.99
N GLY A 138 -2.74 15.45 -16.45
CA GLY A 138 -3.80 16.29 -15.88
C GLY A 138 -4.20 15.93 -14.45
N TYR A 139 -3.37 15.17 -13.72
CA TYR A 139 -3.64 14.80 -12.33
C TYR A 139 -3.79 16.03 -11.42
N ASN A 140 -4.81 16.02 -10.56
CA ASN A 140 -5.05 17.10 -9.63
C ASN A 140 -4.41 16.81 -8.26
N PHE A 141 -3.25 17.41 -8.01
CA PHE A 141 -2.51 17.26 -6.75
C PHE A 141 -3.29 17.67 -5.50
N LYS A 142 -4.31 18.55 -5.62
CA LYS A 142 -5.15 18.97 -4.49
C LYS A 142 -6.23 17.93 -4.14
N LYS A 143 -6.48 16.95 -5.00
CA LYS A 143 -7.50 15.91 -4.82
C LYS A 143 -6.92 14.56 -4.36
N TYR A 144 -5.64 14.52 -3.98
CA TYR A 144 -5.02 13.32 -3.42
C TYR A 144 -5.78 12.84 -2.17
N ILE A 145 -6.16 11.56 -2.13
CA ILE A 145 -7.05 11.02 -1.08
C ILE A 145 -6.31 10.41 0.12
N SER A 146 -4.98 10.31 0.06
CA SER A 146 -4.15 9.67 1.06
C SER A 146 -4.55 8.20 1.33
N PRO A 147 -4.49 7.30 0.34
CA PRO A 147 -4.81 5.90 0.57
C PRO A 147 -3.74 5.22 1.45
N VAL A 148 -4.16 4.25 2.26
CA VAL A 148 -3.26 3.19 2.75
C VAL A 148 -3.66 1.88 2.07
N LEU A 149 -2.66 1.19 1.54
CA LEU A 149 -2.89 0.03 0.68
C LEU A 149 -2.40 -1.28 1.30
N GLY A 150 -2.20 -1.31 2.62
CA GLY A 150 -1.86 -2.54 3.35
C GLY A 150 -3.00 -3.55 3.45
N SER A 151 -4.22 -3.13 3.12
CA SER A 151 -5.40 -3.97 2.93
C SER A 151 -6.38 -3.26 1.99
N MET A 152 -7.08 -4.01 1.14
CA MET A 152 -8.11 -3.50 0.22
C MET A 152 -9.17 -4.56 -0.03
N TRP A 153 -10.41 -4.15 -0.27
CA TRP A 153 -11.53 -5.05 -0.53
C TRP A 153 -12.11 -4.71 -1.89
N ARG A 154 -12.14 -5.69 -2.80
CA ARG A 154 -12.56 -5.53 -4.19
C ARG A 154 -13.43 -6.68 -4.67
N VAL A 155 -14.52 -6.35 -5.34
CA VAL A 155 -15.19 -7.25 -6.29
C VAL A 155 -14.45 -7.09 -7.62
N VAL A 156 -14.04 -8.19 -8.24
CA VAL A 156 -13.42 -8.17 -9.57
C VAL A 156 -14.51 -7.86 -10.60
N THR A 157 -14.57 -6.61 -11.06
CA THR A 157 -15.54 -6.12 -12.04
C THR A 157 -14.83 -5.71 -13.32
N GLU A 158 -15.56 -5.52 -14.42
CA GLU A 158 -14.96 -5.13 -15.70
C GLU A 158 -14.33 -3.73 -15.64
N ASP A 159 -14.95 -2.78 -14.95
CA ASP A 159 -14.42 -1.43 -14.73
C ASP A 159 -13.18 -1.41 -13.82
N LEU A 160 -12.93 -2.47 -13.05
CA LEU A 160 -11.71 -2.60 -12.25
C LEU A 160 -10.48 -2.86 -13.13
N ILE A 161 -10.64 -3.48 -14.31
CA ILE A 161 -9.52 -3.87 -15.18
C ILE A 161 -8.73 -2.63 -15.63
N GLU A 162 -9.42 -1.61 -16.15
CA GLU A 162 -8.76 -0.37 -16.59
C GLU A 162 -8.06 0.34 -15.42
N PHE A 163 -8.69 0.34 -14.24
CA PHE A 163 -8.08 0.91 -13.03
C PHE A 163 -6.80 0.16 -12.63
N ASP A 164 -6.85 -1.17 -12.59
CA ASP A 164 -5.72 -2.02 -12.22
C ASP A 164 -4.57 -1.88 -13.23
N ASP A 165 -4.87 -1.85 -14.53
CA ASP A 165 -3.87 -1.67 -15.61
C ASP A 165 -3.15 -0.32 -15.50
N LEU A 166 -3.89 0.76 -15.26
CA LEU A 166 -3.30 2.09 -15.06
C LEU A 166 -2.50 2.14 -13.75
N TRP A 167 -3.01 1.53 -12.68
CA TRP A 167 -2.29 1.46 -11.42
C TRP A 167 -0.97 0.70 -11.60
N TRP A 168 -0.99 -0.45 -12.27
CA TRP A 168 0.20 -1.23 -12.57
C TRP A 168 1.20 -0.44 -13.39
N LYS A 169 0.76 0.14 -14.52
CA LYS A 169 1.60 0.97 -15.40
C LYS A 169 2.36 2.06 -14.63
N TYR A 170 1.67 2.83 -13.80
CA TYR A 170 2.32 3.93 -13.05
C TYR A 170 3.08 3.45 -11.82
N SER A 171 2.74 2.29 -11.25
CA SER A 171 3.49 1.69 -10.13
C SER A 171 4.90 1.25 -10.54
N LEU A 172 5.14 1.06 -11.85
CA LEU A 172 6.46 0.73 -12.39
C LEU A 172 7.40 1.94 -12.49
N ILE A 173 6.88 3.15 -12.27
CA ILE A 173 7.69 4.38 -12.22
C ILE A 173 8.32 4.46 -10.83
N GLY A 174 9.64 4.23 -10.81
CA GLY A 174 10.40 4.12 -9.59
C GLY A 174 10.15 2.81 -8.82
N PRO A 175 10.83 2.62 -7.68
CA PRO A 175 10.84 1.34 -7.00
C PRO A 175 9.84 1.20 -5.84
N ASN A 176 9.25 2.26 -5.24
CA ASN A 176 9.03 2.14 -3.80
C ASN A 176 7.76 2.65 -3.11
N ARG A 177 6.68 3.05 -3.80
CA ARG A 177 5.35 3.26 -3.16
C ARG A 177 4.23 3.09 -4.18
N ASP A 178 3.11 2.52 -3.75
CA ASP A 178 1.95 2.25 -4.62
C ASP A 178 0.83 3.29 -4.47
N GLN A 179 0.87 4.15 -3.45
CA GLN A 179 -0.16 5.14 -3.16
C GLN A 179 -0.35 6.20 -4.25
N ILE A 180 0.75 6.73 -4.80
CA ILE A 180 0.68 7.78 -5.84
C ILE A 180 0.11 7.19 -7.14
N SER A 181 0.61 6.04 -7.57
CA SER A 181 0.10 5.36 -8.76
C SER A 181 -1.36 4.92 -8.59
N PHE A 182 -1.76 4.51 -7.38
CA PHE A 182 -3.14 4.17 -7.06
C PHE A 182 -4.07 5.39 -7.22
N ASP A 183 -3.73 6.54 -6.60
CA ASP A 183 -4.59 7.72 -6.72
C ASP A 183 -4.59 8.27 -8.14
N THR A 184 -3.49 8.10 -8.87
CA THR A 184 -3.40 8.44 -10.30
C THR A 184 -4.43 7.63 -11.09
N ALA A 185 -4.42 6.29 -10.97
CA ALA A 185 -5.40 5.44 -11.63
C ALA A 185 -6.83 5.83 -11.26
N ARG A 186 -7.09 6.10 -9.97
CA ARG A 186 -8.41 6.55 -9.49
C ARG A 186 -8.88 7.83 -10.17
N GLN A 187 -8.01 8.84 -10.30
CA GLN A 187 -8.39 10.11 -10.93
C GLN A 187 -8.64 9.94 -12.44
N LEU A 188 -7.84 9.12 -13.11
CA LEU A 188 -7.97 8.89 -14.56
C LEU A 188 -9.24 8.12 -14.92
N THR A 189 -9.61 7.09 -14.14
CA THR A 189 -10.82 6.29 -14.39
C THR A 189 -12.07 6.82 -13.68
N SER A 190 -11.92 7.83 -12.81
CA SER A 190 -12.98 8.27 -11.90
C SER A 190 -13.57 7.15 -11.03
N MET A 191 -12.77 6.11 -10.74
CA MET A 191 -13.18 4.94 -9.96
C MET A 191 -13.79 5.35 -8.61
N LYS A 192 -15.01 4.86 -8.36
CA LYS A 192 -15.73 5.09 -7.11
C LYS A 192 -15.30 4.05 -6.08
N MET A 193 -14.99 4.52 -4.88
CA MET A 193 -14.59 3.65 -3.77
C MET A 193 -15.14 4.17 -2.45
N ASN A 194 -15.48 3.23 -1.58
CA ASN A 194 -15.72 3.49 -0.18
C ASN A 194 -14.38 3.70 0.54
N ILE A 195 -14.31 4.69 1.43
CA ILE A 195 -13.09 5.04 2.15
C ILE A 195 -13.33 4.93 3.65
N LEU A 196 -12.67 3.99 4.29
CA LEU A 196 -12.70 3.80 5.73
C LEU A 196 -11.77 4.81 6.40
N GLU A 197 -12.34 5.88 6.95
CA GLU A 197 -11.60 6.93 7.67
C GLU A 197 -10.86 6.42 8.92
N TYR A 198 -11.42 5.39 9.57
CA TYR A 198 -10.90 4.83 10.82
C TYR A 198 -10.58 3.35 10.71
N GLY A 199 -10.31 2.87 9.49
CA GLY A 199 -9.95 1.46 9.26
C GLY A 199 -8.65 1.06 9.95
N TRP A 200 -7.65 1.96 9.90
CA TRP A 200 -6.32 1.76 10.46
C TRP A 200 -6.31 1.92 11.99
N PHE A 201 -6.70 3.10 12.50
CA PHE A 201 -6.70 3.41 13.94
C PHE A 201 -8.08 3.79 14.44
N ALA A 202 -8.34 3.51 15.71
CA ALA A 202 -9.54 3.96 16.39
C ALA A 202 -9.59 5.50 16.47
N LYS A 203 -10.79 6.07 16.31
CA LYS A 203 -11.03 7.52 16.36
C LYS A 203 -10.50 8.21 17.64
N LYS A 204 -10.41 7.49 18.76
CA LYS A 204 -10.04 8.01 20.09
C LYS A 204 -8.77 7.39 20.70
N GLY A 205 -7.98 6.61 19.96
CA GLY A 205 -6.88 5.86 20.56
C GLY A 205 -5.69 5.64 19.62
N PHE A 206 -4.52 6.17 19.98
CA PHE A 206 -3.26 5.81 19.35
C PHE A 206 -2.99 4.32 19.57
N ARG A 207 -2.67 3.58 18.48
CA ARG A 207 -2.31 2.15 18.49
C ARG A 207 -3.39 1.18 18.96
N GLN A 208 -4.66 1.56 18.95
CA GLN A 208 -5.76 0.62 19.09
C GLN A 208 -6.25 0.17 17.71
N PRO A 209 -6.73 -1.09 17.55
CA PRO A 209 -7.32 -1.55 16.31
C PRO A 209 -8.42 -0.60 15.83
N GLY A 210 -8.36 -0.20 14.56
CA GLY A 210 -9.41 0.58 13.92
C GLY A 210 -10.71 -0.21 13.73
N SER A 211 -11.60 0.31 12.88
CA SER A 211 -12.88 -0.31 12.56
C SER A 211 -12.73 -1.71 11.95
N MET A 212 -11.58 -2.00 11.34
CA MET A 212 -11.25 -3.31 10.78
C MET A 212 -10.80 -4.34 11.82
N GLY A 213 -10.69 -3.98 13.11
CA GLY A 213 -10.51 -4.97 14.17
C GLY A 213 -9.14 -5.63 14.25
N MET A 214 -8.14 -5.08 13.57
CA MET A 214 -6.74 -5.48 13.70
C MET A 214 -5.80 -4.29 13.75
N LEU A 215 -4.56 -4.51 14.22
CA LEU A 215 -3.53 -3.48 14.25
C LEU A 215 -2.88 -3.36 12.88
N PHE A 216 -2.95 -2.16 12.30
CA PHE A 216 -2.16 -1.76 11.15
C PHE A 216 -0.95 -0.92 11.58
N GLY A 217 -0.01 -0.70 10.67
CA GLY A 217 1.23 0.05 10.94
C GLY A 217 2.30 -0.79 11.63
N SER A 218 3.38 -0.16 12.08
CA SER A 218 4.58 -0.86 12.54
C SER A 218 4.33 -1.89 13.65
N THR A 219 3.40 -1.62 14.57
CA THR A 219 3.02 -2.54 15.65
C THR A 219 2.20 -3.74 15.18
N GLY A 220 1.57 -3.66 14.00
CA GLY A 220 0.76 -4.74 13.43
C GLY A 220 1.54 -5.71 12.55
N LYS A 221 2.77 -5.34 12.14
CA LYS A 221 3.62 -6.09 11.20
C LYS A 221 4.37 -7.23 11.90
N VAL A 222 3.63 -8.15 12.51
CA VAL A 222 4.20 -9.25 13.31
C VAL A 222 4.94 -10.29 12.46
N GLY A 223 4.57 -10.45 11.19
CA GLY A 223 5.23 -11.37 10.25
C GLY A 223 6.33 -10.72 9.41
N ARG A 224 6.71 -9.45 9.66
CA ARG A 224 7.77 -8.82 8.86
C ARG A 224 9.11 -9.46 9.21
N ARG A 225 9.93 -9.81 8.21
CA ARG A 225 11.28 -10.37 8.42
C ARG A 225 12.41 -9.49 7.93
N LYS A 226 12.15 -8.57 7.01
CA LYS A 226 13.17 -7.66 6.45
C LYS A 226 12.85 -6.19 6.67
N LEU A 227 13.88 -5.34 6.62
CA LEU A 227 13.71 -3.88 6.57
C LEU A 227 13.14 -3.47 5.21
N HIS A 228 12.46 -2.32 5.17
CA HIS A 228 12.01 -1.76 3.90
C HIS A 228 13.21 -1.47 2.99
N PRO A 229 13.13 -1.81 1.69
CA PRO A 229 14.18 -1.47 0.74
C PRO A 229 14.42 0.04 0.67
N GLN A 230 15.70 0.42 0.71
CA GLN A 230 16.16 1.79 0.58
C GLN A 230 16.78 1.95 -0.81
N ALA A 231 16.05 2.54 -1.75
CA ALA A 231 16.58 2.84 -3.09
C ALA A 231 17.36 4.17 -3.12
N GLY A 232 17.02 5.06 -2.19
CA GLY A 232 17.65 6.35 -1.98
C GLY A 232 18.88 6.29 -1.08
N HIS A 233 19.59 7.41 -0.96
CA HIS A 233 20.71 7.54 -0.02
C HIS A 233 20.21 7.92 1.38
N ASP A 234 21.00 7.58 2.40
CA ASP A 234 20.66 7.71 3.83
C ASP A 234 20.55 9.14 4.36
N LYS A 235 20.85 10.14 3.54
CA LYS A 235 20.85 11.58 3.89
C LYS A 235 19.75 12.40 3.21
N GLN A 236 18.84 11.77 2.46
CA GLN A 236 17.77 12.49 1.74
C GLN A 236 16.90 13.36 2.65
N TYR A 237 16.72 13.00 3.92
CA TYR A 237 15.97 13.80 4.88
C TYR A 237 16.58 15.20 5.11
N LEU A 238 17.90 15.38 4.89
CA LEU A 238 18.57 16.68 4.95
C LEU A 238 18.27 17.57 3.74
N GLU A 239 17.76 16.98 2.65
CA GLU A 239 17.49 17.67 1.39
C GLU A 239 16.02 18.10 1.23
N ARG A 240 15.21 17.87 2.27
CA ARG A 240 13.77 18.13 2.31
C ARG A 240 13.38 19.47 1.68
N ASP A 241 14.02 20.56 2.09
CA ASP A 241 13.60 21.91 1.67
C ASP A 241 13.95 22.19 0.21
N LYS A 242 15.12 21.73 -0.26
CA LYS A 242 15.51 21.80 -1.67
C LYS A 242 14.52 21.00 -2.53
N PHE A 243 14.14 19.82 -2.07
CA PHE A 243 13.21 18.94 -2.77
C PHE A 243 11.80 19.53 -2.85
N LEU A 244 11.32 20.14 -1.76
CA LEU A 244 10.03 20.84 -1.74
C LEU A 244 9.96 22.03 -2.70
N LEU A 245 11.08 22.75 -2.90
CA LEU A 245 11.15 23.82 -3.90
C LEU A 245 10.95 23.30 -5.32
N GLU A 246 11.49 22.12 -5.65
CA GLU A 246 11.28 21.49 -6.95
C GLU A 246 9.84 20.98 -7.09
N LEU A 247 9.32 20.26 -6.09
CA LEU A 247 7.94 19.80 -6.08
C LEU A 247 6.93 20.95 -6.22
N ARG A 248 7.20 22.10 -5.60
CA ARG A 248 6.36 23.30 -5.76
C ARG A 248 6.27 23.76 -7.21
N LYS A 249 7.38 23.74 -7.96
CA LYS A 249 7.40 24.13 -9.39
C LYS A 249 6.56 23.18 -10.24
N LEU A 250 6.55 21.90 -9.88
CA LEU A 250 5.79 20.88 -10.61
C LEU A 250 4.30 20.92 -10.28
N THR A 251 3.99 20.89 -8.98
CA THR A 251 2.62 20.68 -8.48
C THR A 251 1.83 21.97 -8.27
N GLY A 252 2.50 23.11 -8.16
CA GLY A 252 1.89 24.39 -7.75
C GLY A 252 1.43 24.42 -6.29
N LEU A 253 1.65 23.36 -5.50
CA LEU A 253 1.29 23.32 -4.09
C LEU A 253 2.31 24.11 -3.27
N HIS A 254 1.85 24.93 -2.33
CA HIS A 254 2.73 25.66 -1.43
C HIS A 254 3.17 24.78 -0.25
N PRO A 255 4.48 24.55 -0.02
CA PRO A 255 4.95 23.65 1.03
C PRO A 255 4.41 23.96 2.43
N HIS A 256 4.27 25.24 2.79
CA HIS A 256 3.69 25.62 4.09
C HIS A 256 2.26 25.10 4.32
N ILE A 257 1.48 24.90 3.25
CA ILE A 257 0.08 24.45 3.32
C ILE A 257 0.00 22.92 3.18
N TYR A 258 0.85 22.33 2.33
CA TYR A 258 0.70 20.95 1.91
C TYR A 258 1.77 19.99 2.48
N ALA A 259 2.90 20.47 3.01
CA ALA A 259 3.92 19.62 3.65
C ALA A 259 3.91 19.80 5.17
N ARG A 260 2.80 19.39 5.81
CA ARG A 260 2.48 19.75 7.21
C ARG A 260 2.97 18.73 8.23
N HIS A 261 3.30 17.52 7.80
CA HIS A 261 3.60 16.43 8.72
C HIS A 261 5.09 16.37 9.05
N ASN A 262 5.38 16.04 10.31
CA ASN A 262 6.74 15.75 10.75
C ASN A 262 7.08 14.30 10.40
N HIS A 263 7.86 14.12 9.33
CA HIS A 263 8.28 12.80 8.86
C HIS A 263 9.51 12.24 9.59
N MET A 264 10.18 13.03 10.45
CA MET A 264 11.39 12.58 11.16
C MET A 264 11.21 11.33 12.04
N PRO A 265 10.06 11.07 12.70
CA PRO A 265 9.86 9.80 13.38
C PRO A 265 9.93 8.59 12.44
N PHE A 266 9.42 8.74 11.21
CA PHE A 266 9.49 7.70 10.18
C PHE A 266 10.91 7.56 9.63
N VAL A 267 11.62 8.67 9.39
CA VAL A 267 13.05 8.67 9.04
C VAL A 267 13.87 7.96 10.11
N ASN A 268 13.64 8.28 11.39
CA ASN A 268 14.39 7.69 12.49
C ASN A 268 14.21 6.16 12.54
N MET A 269 12.99 5.68 12.34
CA MET A 269 12.68 4.24 12.40
C MET A 269 13.19 3.44 11.19
N ASN A 270 13.44 4.06 10.05
CA ASN A 270 13.80 3.37 8.80
C ASN A 270 15.22 3.65 8.30
N VAL A 271 15.84 4.77 8.71
CA VAL A 271 17.13 5.26 8.19
C VAL A 271 18.14 5.47 9.30
N ILE A 272 17.86 6.33 10.29
CA ILE A 272 18.86 6.73 11.30
C ILE A 272 19.07 5.62 12.35
N ASN A 273 17.98 5.07 12.88
CA ASN A 273 17.97 4.02 13.90
C ASN A 273 16.99 2.92 13.47
N PRO A 274 17.32 2.16 12.41
CA PRO A 274 16.39 1.22 11.80
C PRO A 274 15.91 0.20 12.82
N ARG A 275 14.60 0.11 13.00
CA ARG A 275 14.00 -0.93 13.87
C ARG A 275 13.91 -2.22 13.09
N TYR A 276 14.74 -3.19 13.48
CA TYR A 276 14.68 -4.53 12.94
C TYR A 276 13.34 -5.19 13.29
N PRO A 277 12.77 -5.99 12.38
CA PRO A 277 11.60 -6.79 12.69
C PRO A 277 11.90 -7.74 13.85
N LEU A 278 10.87 -8.08 14.64
CA LEU A 278 11.02 -9.00 15.76
C LEU A 278 11.47 -10.36 15.22
N SER A 279 12.57 -10.88 15.76
CA SER A 279 13.11 -12.21 15.47
C SER A 279 12.20 -13.30 16.00
#